data_AF-A0A426ZE86-F1
#
_entry.id   AF-A0A426ZE86-F1
#
_cell.length_a   1.000
_cell.length_b   1.000
_cell.length_c   1.000
_cell.angle_alpha   90.00
_cell.angle_beta   90.00
_cell.angle_gamma   90.00
#
_symmetry.space_group_name_H-M   'P 1'
#
loop_
_entity.id
_entity.type
_entity.pdbx_description
1 polymer ?
#
loop_
_entity_poly.entity_id
_entity_poly.type
_entity_poly.pdbx_seq_one_letter_code
_entity_poly.pdbx_strand_id
1 'polypeptide(L)'
;MHDKEASSQQLRENLDLLEEKRVDAHLRTLAYKKAIVRLCNHKRKLAPNWEGPYRVVDVIGAETCTLAMVDGRLLSRTWHILNLQKFYA
;
A
#
# COMPACT_ATOMS: atom_id res chain seq x y z
N MET A 1 20.12 -53.38 22.07
CA MET A 1 19.86 -53.02 20.65
C MET A 1 18.57 -52.17 20.56
N HIS A 2 18.49 -51.03 21.25
CA HIS A 2 17.28 -50.18 21.26
C HIS A 2 17.54 -48.68 21.01
N ASP A 3 18.81 -48.23 21.05
CA ASP A 3 19.13 -46.80 20.95
C ASP A 3 18.91 -46.21 19.54
N LYS A 4 18.98 -47.05 18.50
CA LYS A 4 18.75 -46.61 17.11
C LYS A 4 17.27 -46.29 16.84
N GLU A 5 16.36 -47.00 17.48
CA GLU A 5 14.92 -46.81 17.29
C GLU A 5 14.47 -45.48 17.91
N ALA A 6 14.92 -45.20 19.15
CA ALA A 6 14.67 -43.93 19.83
C ALA A 6 15.23 -42.73 19.06
N SER A 7 16.45 -42.85 18.53
CA SER A 7 17.07 -41.80 17.70
C SER A 7 16.31 -41.55 16.40
N SER A 8 15.77 -42.61 15.78
CA SER A 8 15.02 -42.50 14.52
C SER A 8 13.64 -41.89 14.74
N GLN A 9 13.00 -42.24 15.86
CA GLN A 9 11.72 -41.68 16.27
C GLN A 9 11.83 -40.18 16.61
N GLN A 10 12.88 -39.79 17.34
CA GLN A 10 13.16 -38.38 17.66
C GLN A 10 13.41 -37.54 16.41
N LEU A 11 14.07 -38.08 15.38
CA LEU A 11 14.26 -37.38 14.11
C LEU A 11 12.91 -37.08 13.42
N ARG A 12 11.97 -38.02 13.52
CA ARG A 12 10.64 -37.93 12.91
C ARG A 12 9.79 -36.85 13.57
N GLU A 13 9.80 -36.81 14.89
CA GLU A 13 9.11 -35.79 15.70
C GLU A 13 9.66 -34.38 15.44
N ASN A 14 10.99 -34.24 15.30
CA ASN A 14 11.62 -32.96 14.96
C ASN A 14 11.23 -32.48 13.55
N LEU A 15 11.08 -33.40 12.60
CA LEU A 15 10.67 -33.08 11.23
C LEU A 15 9.23 -32.56 11.20
N ASP A 16 8.32 -33.24 11.90
CA ASP A 16 6.91 -32.85 12.02
C ASP A 16 6.77 -31.45 12.66
N LEU A 17 7.48 -31.22 13.77
CA LEU A 17 7.51 -29.91 14.43
C LEU A 17 8.07 -28.80 13.51
N LEU A 18 9.09 -29.11 12.70
CA LEU A 18 9.67 -28.14 11.76
C LEU A 18 8.67 -27.76 10.66
N GLU A 19 7.92 -28.72 10.14
CA GLU A 19 6.85 -28.46 9.17
C GLU A 19 5.75 -27.58 9.77
N GLU A 20 5.31 -27.88 11.00
CA GLU A 20 4.32 -27.07 11.73
C GLU A 20 4.78 -25.60 11.90
N LYS A 21 6.04 -25.39 12.31
CA LYS A 21 6.62 -24.04 12.48
C LYS A 21 6.69 -23.28 11.15
N ARG A 22 6.98 -23.96 10.04
CA ARG A 22 6.96 -23.35 8.71
C ARG A 22 5.54 -22.92 8.33
N VAL A 23 4.55 -23.76 8.56
CA VAL A 23 3.14 -23.44 8.27
C VAL A 23 2.66 -22.25 9.09
N ASP A 24 2.96 -22.18 10.40
CA ASP A 24 2.62 -21.03 11.25
C ASP A 24 3.28 -19.74 10.74
N ALA A 25 4.57 -19.79 10.39
CA ALA A 25 5.27 -18.64 9.82
C ALA A 25 4.66 -18.17 8.49
N HIS A 26 4.27 -19.10 7.62
CA HIS A 26 3.57 -18.79 6.36
C HIS A 26 2.19 -18.19 6.62
N LEU A 27 1.43 -18.73 7.57
CA LEU A 27 0.11 -18.23 7.94
C LEU A 27 0.19 -16.81 8.53
N ARG A 28 1.15 -16.55 9.43
CA ARG A 28 1.42 -15.20 9.96
C ARG A 28 1.76 -14.22 8.86
N THR A 29 2.62 -14.61 7.92
CA THR A 29 3.00 -13.78 6.78
C THR A 29 1.78 -13.44 5.90
N LEU A 30 0.92 -14.42 5.62
CA LEU A 30 -0.30 -14.22 4.85
C LEU A 30 -1.29 -13.29 5.57
N ALA A 31 -1.48 -13.48 6.87
CA ALA A 31 -2.33 -12.62 7.70
C ALA A 31 -1.84 -11.17 7.71
N TYR A 32 -0.53 -10.96 7.88
CA TYR A 32 0.09 -9.64 7.84
C TYR A 32 -0.12 -8.96 6.48
N LYS A 33 0.17 -9.65 5.37
CA LYS A 33 -0.05 -9.12 4.02
C LYS A 33 -1.52 -8.73 3.81
N LYS A 34 -2.46 -9.56 4.24
CA LYS A 34 -3.91 -9.29 4.14
C LYS A 34 -4.33 -8.06 4.96
N ALA A 35 -3.79 -7.90 6.17
CA ALA A 35 -4.06 -6.75 7.03
C ALA A 35 -3.55 -5.44 6.42
N ILE A 36 -2.34 -5.46 5.86
CA ILE A 36 -1.76 -4.30 5.16
C ILE A 36 -2.62 -3.89 3.96
N VAL A 37 -3.05 -4.84 3.12
CA VAL A 37 -3.94 -4.54 1.98
C VAL A 37 -5.25 -3.92 2.46
N ARG A 38 -5.87 -4.46 3.52
CA ARG A 38 -7.10 -3.89 4.10
C ARG A 38 -6.89 -2.45 4.58
N LEU A 39 -5.79 -2.18 5.29
CA LEU A 39 -5.47 -0.85 5.81
C LEU A 39 -5.16 0.15 4.68
N CYS A 40 -4.35 -0.23 3.69
CA CYS A 40 -4.01 0.61 2.55
C CYS A 40 -5.23 0.89 1.67
N ASN A 41 -6.10 -0.10 1.46
CA ASN A 41 -7.34 0.08 0.72
C ASN A 41 -8.32 0.99 1.45
N HIS A 42 -8.42 0.89 2.79
CA HIS A 42 -9.23 1.79 3.59
C HIS A 42 -8.70 3.24 3.54
N LYS A 43 -7.38 3.42 3.62
CA LYS A 43 -6.73 4.73 3.44
C LYS A 43 -6.99 5.33 2.05
N ARG A 44 -6.93 4.52 0.98
CA ARG A 44 -7.23 4.98 -0.38
C ARG A 44 -8.70 5.30 -0.59
N LYS A 45 -9.62 4.53 0.01
CA LYS A 45 -11.07 4.74 -0.16
C LYS A 45 -11.56 6.05 0.48
N LEU A 46 -10.79 6.63 1.40
CA LEU A 46 -11.04 7.92 2.03
C LEU A 46 -10.04 9.01 1.61
N ALA A 47 -9.10 8.70 0.72
CA ALA A 47 -8.22 9.70 0.15
C ALA A 47 -9.02 10.52 -0.87
N PRO A 48 -8.85 11.86 -0.92
CA PRO A 48 -9.41 12.64 -2.00
C PRO A 48 -8.87 12.10 -3.33
N ASN A 49 -9.70 12.12 -4.37
CA ASN A 49 -9.40 11.64 -5.71
C ASN A 49 -8.46 12.58 -6.49
N TRP A 50 -7.46 13.16 -5.80
CA TRP A 50 -6.48 14.08 -6.36
C TRP A 50 -5.88 13.50 -7.65
N GLU A 51 -6.19 14.12 -8.77
CA GLU A 51 -5.82 13.63 -10.09
C GLU A 51 -4.41 14.12 -10.45
N GLY A 52 -3.41 13.69 -9.69
CA GLY A 52 -2.00 13.97 -10.00
C GLY A 52 -1.55 15.43 -9.78
N PRO A 53 -0.26 15.70 -10.02
CA PRO A 53 0.33 17.01 -9.82
C PRO A 53 0.02 17.94 -11.00
N TYR A 54 -0.56 19.10 -10.69
CA TYR A 54 -0.81 20.17 -11.66
C TYR A 54 0.01 21.41 -11.35
N ARG A 55 0.30 22.21 -12.38
CA ARG A 55 0.91 23.53 -12.25
C ARG A 55 -0.18 24.59 -12.44
N VAL A 56 -0.25 25.57 -11.55
CA VAL A 56 -1.12 26.73 -11.73
C VAL A 56 -0.49 27.61 -12.81
N VAL A 57 -1.25 27.92 -13.86
CA VAL A 57 -0.78 28.75 -14.98
C VAL A 57 -1.24 30.19 -14.83
N ASP A 58 -2.53 30.40 -14.54
CA ASP A 58 -3.09 31.74 -14.39
C ASP A 58 -4.18 31.77 -13.32
N VAL A 59 -4.38 32.92 -12.69
CA VAL A 59 -5.43 33.17 -11.69
C VAL A 59 -6.42 34.13 -12.32
N ILE A 60 -7.46 33.56 -12.95
CA ILE A 60 -8.47 34.29 -13.73
C ILE A 60 -9.38 35.14 -12.83
N GLY A 61 -9.50 34.80 -11.53
CA GLY A 61 -10.26 35.57 -10.55
C GLY A 61 -9.78 35.32 -9.11
N ALA A 62 -10.32 36.08 -8.15
CA ALA A 62 -9.90 36.02 -6.73
C ALA A 62 -9.86 34.60 -6.14
N GLU A 63 -10.65 33.67 -6.67
CA GLU A 63 -10.75 32.30 -6.18
C GLU A 63 -10.67 31.23 -7.27
N THR A 64 -10.36 31.59 -8.53
CA THR A 64 -10.33 30.66 -9.66
C THR A 64 -9.03 30.74 -10.46
N CYS A 65 -8.51 29.58 -10.85
CA CYS A 65 -7.25 29.47 -11.59
C CYS A 65 -7.33 28.42 -12.71
N THR A 66 -6.44 28.54 -13.68
CA THR A 66 -6.21 27.53 -14.71
C THR A 66 -5.04 26.65 -14.31
N LEU A 67 -5.18 25.37 -14.61
CA LEU A 67 -4.17 24.36 -14.33
C LEU A 67 -3.56 23.89 -15.65
N ALA A 68 -2.28 23.55 -15.62
CA ALA A 68 -1.62 22.75 -16.64
C ALA A 68 -1.18 21.42 -16.04
N MET A 69 -1.22 20.39 -16.88
CA MET A 69 -0.53 19.14 -16.62
C MET A 69 0.99 19.37 -16.56
N VAL A 70 1.72 18.43 -15.97
CA VAL A 70 3.19 18.51 -15.87
C VAL A 70 3.86 18.58 -17.25
N ASP A 71 3.21 18.04 -18.29
CA ASP A 71 3.65 18.09 -19.68
C ASP A 71 3.40 19.44 -20.38
N GLY A 72 2.83 20.43 -19.69
CA GLY A 72 2.56 21.77 -20.20
C GLY A 72 1.22 21.93 -20.90
N ARG A 73 0.39 20.88 -21.00
CA ARG A 73 -0.97 21.01 -21.57
C ARG A 73 -1.90 21.74 -20.62
N LEU A 74 -2.57 22.78 -21.12
CA LEU A 74 -3.59 23.50 -20.37
C LEU A 74 -4.86 22.67 -20.21
N LEU A 75 -5.40 22.67 -19.00
CA LEU A 75 -6.75 22.15 -18.75
C LEU A 75 -7.76 23.23 -19.15
N SER A 76 -8.73 22.85 -19.98
CA SER A 76 -9.79 23.76 -20.44
C SER A 76 -10.72 24.24 -19.31
N ARG A 77 -10.66 23.61 -18.14
CA ARG A 77 -11.50 23.91 -16.98
C ARG A 77 -10.80 24.86 -16.02
N THR A 78 -11.52 25.86 -15.53
CA THR A 78 -11.09 26.69 -14.40
C THR A 78 -11.41 25.98 -13.08
N TRP A 79 -10.46 26.03 -12.16
CA TRP A 79 -10.50 25.35 -10.87
C TRP A 79 -10.57 26.36 -9.73
N HIS A 80 -11.46 26.10 -8.77
CA HIS A 80 -11.56 26.87 -7.56
C HIS A 80 -10.37 26.58 -6.64
N ILE A 81 -9.75 27.59 -6.02
CA ILE A 81 -8.55 27.43 -5.18
C ILE A 81 -8.79 26.45 -4.01
N LEU A 82 -9.99 26.45 -3.44
CA LEU A 82 -10.38 25.52 -2.36
C LEU A 82 -10.38 24.03 -2.80
N ASN A 83 -10.50 23.77 -4.09
CA ASN A 83 -10.40 22.43 -4.66
C ASN A 83 -8.97 22.06 -5.04
N LEU A 84 -7.96 22.81 -4.60
CA LEU A 84 -6.55 22.58 -4.90
C LEU A 84 -5.76 22.48 -3.60
N GLN A 85 -4.79 21.56 -3.58
CA GLN A 85 -3.85 21.41 -2.48
C GLN A 85 -2.43 21.67 -2.99
N LYS A 86 -1.71 22.58 -2.31
CA LYS A 86 -0.29 22.81 -2.61
C LYS A 86 0.52 21.62 -2.11
N PHE A 87 1.31 21.03 -3.01
CA PHE A 87 2.31 20.03 -2.68
C PHE A 87 3.69 20.69 -2.76
N TYR A 88 4.47 20.58 -1.70
CA TYR A 88 5.88 20.94 -1.67
C TYR A 88 6.70 19.65 -1.75
N ALA A 89 7.70 19.62 -2.63
CA ALA A 89 8.67 18.53 -2.73
C ALA A 89 9.94 18.90 -1.96
#